data_AF-A0A9E5YYC8-F1
#
_entry.id   AF-A0A9E5YYC8-F1
#
_cell.length_a   1.000
_cell.length_b   1.000
_cell.length_c   1.000
_cell.angle_alpha   90.00
_cell.angle_beta   90.00
_cell.angle_gamma   90.00
#
_symmetry.space_group_name_H-M   'P 1'
#
loop_
_entity.id
_entity.type
_entity.pdbx_description
1 polymer ?
#
loop_
_entity_poly.entity_id
_entity_poly.type
_entity_poly.pdbx_seq_one_letter_code
_entity_poly.pdbx_strand_id
1 'polypeptide(L)' 'MRSVELPGGESVPVLGIGTWYMGDQKSRFDQEVKAVRYAVD' A
#
# COMPACT_ATOMS: atom_id res chain seq x y z
N MET A 1 -9.27 -2.94 13.65
CA MET A 1 -8.22 -2.25 12.88
C MET A 1 -7.99 -0.89 13.53
N ARG A 2 -6.75 -0.46 13.74
CA ARG A 2 -6.44 0.86 14.33
C ARG A 2 -6.34 1.90 13.22
N SER A 3 -6.88 3.09 13.45
CA SER A 3 -6.89 4.20 12.48
C SER A 3 -6.35 5.50 13.07
N VAL A 4 -6.06 6.46 12.19
CA VAL A 4 -5.67 7.84 12.51
C VAL A 4 -6.49 8.80 11.65
N GLU A 5 -6.89 9.93 12.22
CA GLU A 5 -7.51 11.02 11.47
C GLU A 5 -6.44 11.92 10.85
N LEU A 6 -6.55 12.16 9.55
CA LEU A 6 -5.73 13.10 8.82
C LEU A 6 -6.31 14.53 8.96
N PRO A 7 -5.53 15.59 8.72
CA PRO A 7 -6.02 16.97 8.82
C PRO A 7 -7.22 17.31 7.94
N GLY A 8 -7.49 16.52 6.88
CA GLY A 8 -8.68 16.64 6.03
C GLY A 8 -9.95 16.00 6.62
N GLY A 9 -9.85 15.30 7.76
CA GLY A 9 -10.94 14.61 8.42
C GLY A 9 -11.09 13.14 8.02
N GLU A 10 -10.26 12.64 7.11
CA GLU A 10 -10.29 11.23 6.72
C GLU A 10 -9.69 10.33 7.81
N SER A 11 -10.39 9.24 8.13
CA SER A 11 -9.88 8.19 9.02
C SER A 11 -9.26 7.07 8.19
N VAL A 12 -7.94 6.89 8.30
CA VAL A 12 -7.18 5.88 7.55
C VAL A 12 -6.53 4.87 8.48
N PRO A 13 -6.31 3.61 8.05
CA PRO A 13 -5.56 2.64 8.83
C PRO A 13 -4.14 3.13 9.15
N VAL A 14 -3.65 2.82 10.35
CA VAL A 14 -2.28 3.20 10.75
C VAL A 14 -1.18 2.38 10.04
N LEU A 15 -1.56 1.34 9.31
CA LEU A 15 -0.66 0.50 8.52
C LEU A 15 -0.87 0.80 7.04
N GLY A 16 0.15 1.40 6.40
CA GLY A 16 0.19 1.65 4.96
C GLY A 16 1.11 0.67 4.22
N ILE A 17 1.23 0.86 2.91
CA ILE A 17 2.06 0.05 2.02
C ILE A 17 3.07 0.96 1.33
N GLY A 18 4.36 0.69 1.51
CA GLY A 18 5.43 1.38 0.79
C GLY A 18 5.68 0.74 -0.57
N THR A 19 6.01 1.57 -1.58
CA THR A 19 6.26 1.13 -2.96
C THR A 19 7.68 1.43 -3.44
N TRP A 20 8.56 1.91 -2.56
CA TRP A 20 9.96 2.14 -2.92
C TRP A 20 10.65 0.83 -3.32
N TYR A 21 11.45 0.85 -4.39
CA TYR A 21 12.02 -0.31 -5.11
C TYR A 21 11.05 -1.16 -5.96
N MET A 22 9.74 -0.90 -5.93
CA MET A 22 8.82 -1.54 -6.88
C MET A 22 8.96 -0.90 -8.26
N GLY A 23 8.82 -1.68 -9.33
CA GLY A 23 8.97 -1.21 -10.71
C GLY A 23 10.41 -1.15 -11.24
N ASP A 24 11.43 -1.37 -10.39
CA ASP A 24 12.84 -1.39 -10.81
C ASP A 24 13.17 -2.61 -11.68
N GLN A 25 12.44 -3.73 -11.51
CA GLN A 25 12.64 -4.97 -12.25
C GLN A 25 11.35 -5.40 -12.93
N LYS A 26 11.32 -5.37 -14.27
CA LYS A 26 10.15 -5.76 -15.07
C LYS A 26 9.63 -7.18 -14.74
N SER A 27 10.53 -8.10 -14.39
CA SER A 27 10.17 -9.48 -14.01
C SER A 27 9.41 -9.58 -12.69
N ARG A 28 9.42 -8.54 -11.85
CA ARG A 28 8.72 -8.49 -10.55
C ARG A 28 7.34 -7.85 -10.61
N PHE A 29 6.96 -7.25 -11.74
CA PHE A 29 5.72 -6.50 -11.88
C PHE A 29 4.49 -7.26 -11.37
N ASP A 30 4.28 -8.50 -11.82
CA ASP A 30 3.11 -9.29 -11.42
C ASP A 30 3.09 -9.60 -9.92
N GLN A 31 4.27 -9.77 -9.31
CA GLN A 31 4.39 -10.01 -7.87
C GLN A 31 4.07 -8.75 -7.06
N GLU A 32 4.60 -7.60 -7.48
CA GLU A 32 4.38 -6.30 -6.84
C GLU A 32 2.90 -5.90 -6.90
N VAL A 33 2.27 -6.09 -8.07
CA VAL A 33 0.82 -5.85 -8.24
C VAL A 33 0.00 -6.76 -7.32
N LYS A 34 0.35 -8.04 -7.21
CA LYS A 34 -0.32 -8.96 -6.28
C LYS A 34 -0.17 -8.53 -4.82
N ALA A 35 1.01 -8.05 -4.43
CA ALA A 35 1.26 -7.58 -3.07
C ALA A 35 0.40 -6.34 -2.72
N VAL A 36 0.29 -5.37 -3.64
CA VAL A 36 -0.55 -4.18 -3.42
C VAL A 36 -2.03 -4.57 -3.33
N ARG A 37 -2.53 -5.43 -4.23
CA ARG A 37 -3.93 -5.90 -4.21
C ARG A 37 -4.26 -6.59 -2.89
N TYR A 38 -3.43 -7.55 -2.48
CA TYR A 38 -3.61 -8.28 -1.23
C TYR A 38 -3.70 -7.36 0.01
N ALA A 39 -3.00 -6.24 -0.01
CA ALA A 39 -2.97 -5.33 1.13
C ALA A 39 -4.11 -4.30 1.15
N VAL A 40 -4.90 -4.18 0.07
CA VAL A 40 -6.10 -3.31 0.00
C VAL A 40 -7.41 -4.09 -0.08
N ASP A 41 -7.36 -5.38 -0.40
CA ASP A 41 -8.49 -6.32 -0.32
C ASP A 41 -8.90 -6.60 1.15
#